data_AF-A0A453C7W0-F1
#
_entry.id   AF-A0A453C7W0-F1
#
_cell.length_a   1.000
_cell.length_b   1.000
_cell.length_c   1.000
_cell.angle_alpha   90.00
_cell.angle_beta   90.00
_cell.angle_gamma   90.00
#
_symmetry.space_group_name_H-M   'P 1'
#
loop_
_entity.id
_entity.type
_entity.pdbx_description
1 polymer ?
#
loop_
_entity_poly.entity_id
_entity_poly.type
_entity_poly.pdbx_seq_one_letter_code
_entity_poly.pdbx_strand_id
1 'polypeptide(L)'
;IIGSGYLTACFAMMVGPEGRAVGIEHIPELVVASTENVERSAAAALMKDGSLSFHVSDGRLGWPDAAPYDAIHVGAAAPEIPRPLLEQLKPGGRMVIPVGTYSQDLQVIDKSADGSTSVRNDASVRYVPLTSRSAQLQDS
;
A
#
# COMPACT_ATOMS: atom_id res chain seq x y z
N ILE A 1 -1.95 0.20 3.20
CA ILE A 1 -3.18 -0.16 3.96
C ILE A 1 -4.07 -0.97 3.04
N ILE A 2 -4.58 -2.11 3.52
CA ILE A 2 -5.35 -3.08 2.71
C ILE A 2 -6.83 -2.67 2.64
N GLY A 3 -7.38 -2.17 3.76
CA GLY A 3 -8.81 -1.91 3.86
C GLY A 3 -9.62 -3.18 3.59
N SER A 4 -10.47 -3.17 2.56
CA SER A 4 -11.29 -4.33 2.19
C SER A 4 -10.54 -5.45 1.46
N GLY A 5 -9.31 -5.21 1.01
CA GLY A 5 -8.54 -6.14 0.15
C GLY A 5 -8.76 -5.94 -1.35
N TYR A 6 -9.76 -5.13 -1.73
CA TYR A 6 -10.15 -4.93 -3.12
C TYR A 6 -9.00 -4.43 -4.01
N LEU A 7 -8.34 -3.33 -3.62
CA LEU A 7 -7.32 -2.73 -4.47
C LEU A 7 -6.06 -3.61 -4.60
N THR A 8 -5.67 -4.31 -3.53
CA THR A 8 -4.54 -5.25 -3.60
C THR A 8 -4.87 -6.44 -4.51
N ALA A 9 -6.11 -6.93 -4.51
CA ALA A 9 -6.57 -7.94 -5.45
C ALA A 9 -6.57 -7.42 -6.90
N CYS A 10 -6.99 -6.18 -7.14
CA CYS A 10 -6.85 -5.53 -8.45
C CYS A 10 -5.38 -5.46 -8.89
N PHE A 11 -4.46 -5.09 -8.00
CA PHE A 11 -3.03 -5.11 -8.34
C PHE A 11 -2.54 -6.51 -8.69
N ALA A 12 -2.90 -7.54 -7.92
CA ALA A 12 -2.52 -8.92 -8.22
C ALA A 12 -3.00 -9.35 -9.63
N MET A 13 -4.22 -8.99 -10.02
CA MET A 13 -4.74 -9.26 -11.36
C MET A 13 -3.99 -8.47 -12.45
N MET A 14 -3.62 -7.21 -12.19
CA MET A 14 -2.95 -6.36 -13.17
C MET A 14 -1.49 -6.74 -13.42
N VAL A 15 -0.77 -7.22 -12.39
CA VAL A 15 0.63 -7.65 -12.54
C VAL A 15 0.77 -9.01 -13.22
N GLY A 16 -0.33 -9.74 -13.39
CA GLY A 16 -0.35 -11.02 -14.10
C GLY A 16 0.29 -12.17 -13.31
N PRO A 17 0.41 -13.35 -13.94
CA PRO A 17 0.76 -14.61 -13.25
C PRO A 17 2.20 -14.67 -12.72
N GLU A 18 3.11 -13.85 -13.26
CA GLU A 18 4.50 -13.77 -12.79
C GLU A 18 4.70 -12.62 -11.77
N GLY A 19 3.68 -11.79 -11.57
CA GLY A 19 3.71 -10.68 -10.65
C GLY A 19 3.22 -11.07 -9.26
N ARG A 20 3.46 -10.16 -8.30
CA ARG A 20 2.95 -10.31 -6.94
C ARG A 20 2.45 -9.00 -6.36
N ALA A 21 1.34 -9.04 -5.64
CA ALA A 21 0.83 -7.94 -4.84
C ALA A 21 0.87 -8.28 -3.35
N VAL A 22 1.29 -7.32 -2.54
CA VAL A 22 1.40 -7.43 -1.09
C VAL A 22 0.55 -6.36 -0.45
N GLY A 23 -0.36 -6.78 0.41
CA GLY A 23 -1.16 -5.91 1.25
C GLY A 23 -0.62 -5.87 2.68
N ILE A 24 -0.55 -4.67 3.27
CA ILE A 24 -0.13 -4.46 4.66
C ILE A 24 -1.20 -3.68 5.42
N GLU A 25 -1.61 -4.22 6.57
CA GLU A 25 -2.66 -3.69 7.43
C GLU A 25 -2.27 -3.88 8.91
N HIS A 26 -2.48 -2.86 9.73
CA HIS A 26 -2.05 -2.88 11.14
C HIS A 26 -3.14 -3.39 12.10
N ILE A 27 -4.37 -3.60 11.60
CA ILE A 27 -5.51 -4.15 12.35
C ILE A 27 -5.73 -5.61 11.91
N PRO A 28 -5.41 -6.61 12.77
CA PRO A 28 -5.53 -8.02 12.44
C PRO A 28 -6.93 -8.42 11.95
N GLU A 29 -7.97 -7.84 12.55
CA GLU A 29 -9.36 -8.13 12.23
C GLU A 29 -9.71 -7.72 10.78
N LEU A 30 -9.10 -6.64 10.28
CA LEU A 30 -9.24 -6.22 8.89
C LEU A 30 -8.46 -7.11 7.93
N VAL A 31 -7.32 -7.68 8.33
CA VAL A 31 -6.60 -8.69 7.53
C VAL A 31 -7.45 -9.95 7.36
N VAL A 32 -8.09 -10.42 8.43
CA VAL A 32 -9.00 -11.57 8.36
C VAL A 32 -10.17 -11.25 7.44
N ALA A 33 -10.87 -10.14 7.66
CA ALA A 33 -12.02 -9.76 6.84
C ALA A 33 -11.66 -9.55 5.36
N SER A 34 -10.51 -8.94 5.06
CA SER A 34 -10.04 -8.74 3.69
C SER A 34 -9.63 -10.05 3.02
N THR A 35 -9.02 -10.98 3.75
CA THR A 35 -8.72 -12.33 3.28
C THR A 35 -9.99 -13.04 2.85
N GLU A 36 -11.00 -13.06 3.72
CA GLU A 36 -12.30 -13.68 3.41
C GLU A 36 -13.01 -13.00 2.22
N ASN A 37 -12.92 -11.67 2.10
CA ASN A 37 -13.47 -10.94 0.96
C ASN A 37 -12.84 -11.39 -0.36
N VAL A 38 -11.51 -11.53 -0.38
CA VAL A 38 -10.78 -11.95 -1.57
C VAL A 38 -11.06 -13.42 -1.90
N GLU A 39 -11.14 -14.30 -0.91
CA GLU A 39 -11.48 -15.71 -1.11
C GLU A 39 -12.87 -15.92 -1.72
N ARG A 40 -13.80 -14.97 -1.51
CA ARG A 40 -15.13 -14.94 -2.14
C ARG A 40 -15.15 -14.25 -3.51
N SER A 41 -14.01 -13.82 -4.04
CA SER A 41 -13.90 -13.04 -5.28
C SER A 41 -13.20 -13.81 -6.41
N ALA A 42 -13.15 -13.22 -7.61
CA ALA A 42 -12.39 -13.76 -8.73
C ALA A 42 -10.88 -13.88 -8.46
N ALA A 43 -10.34 -13.17 -7.45
CA ALA A 43 -8.94 -13.20 -7.07
C ALA A 43 -8.59 -14.33 -6.08
N ALA A 44 -9.53 -15.21 -5.71
CA ALA A 44 -9.30 -16.27 -4.73
C ALA A 44 -8.14 -17.22 -5.10
N ALA A 45 -7.95 -17.49 -6.40
CA ALA A 45 -6.83 -18.31 -6.87
C ALA A 45 -5.47 -17.66 -6.60
N LEU A 46 -5.40 -16.32 -6.68
CA LEU A 46 -4.17 -15.54 -6.50
C LEU A 46 -3.65 -15.58 -5.05
N MET A 47 -4.55 -15.76 -4.07
CA MET A 47 -4.13 -16.01 -2.68
C MET A 47 -3.54 -17.42 -2.52
N LYS A 48 -4.09 -18.41 -3.23
CA LYS A 48 -3.64 -19.81 -3.14
C LYS A 48 -2.30 -20.04 -3.82
N ASP A 49 -2.04 -19.35 -4.93
CA ASP A 49 -0.78 -19.45 -5.67
C ASP A 49 0.34 -18.55 -5.10
N GLY A 50 0.00 -17.62 -4.20
CA GLY A 50 0.94 -16.72 -3.53
C GLY A 50 1.25 -15.42 -4.29
N SER A 51 0.62 -15.18 -5.46
CA SER A 51 0.69 -13.92 -6.19
C SER A 51 -0.04 -12.77 -5.47
N LEU A 52 -0.90 -13.08 -4.48
CA LEU A 52 -1.53 -12.14 -3.57
C LEU A 52 -1.28 -12.58 -2.12
N SER A 53 -0.87 -11.65 -1.26
CA SER A 53 -0.68 -11.94 0.17
C SER A 53 -1.01 -10.73 1.04
N PHE A 54 -1.54 -10.99 2.23
CA PHE A 54 -1.86 -9.97 3.24
C PHE A 54 -1.06 -10.20 4.53
N HIS A 55 -0.56 -9.12 5.11
CA HIS A 55 0.30 -9.17 6.29
C HIS A 55 -0.19 -8.19 7.36
N VAL A 56 -0.18 -8.65 8.61
CA VAL A 56 -0.41 -7.81 9.78
C VAL A 56 0.89 -7.11 10.14
N SER A 57 1.02 -5.83 9.81
CA SER A 57 2.22 -5.04 10.13
C SER A 57 1.94 -3.54 10.05
N ASP A 58 2.88 -2.74 10.51
CA ASP A 58 2.85 -1.29 10.36
C ASP A 58 3.19 -0.89 8.92
N GLY A 59 2.17 -0.47 8.16
CA GLY A 59 2.33 -0.04 6.77
C GLY A 59 3.29 1.13 6.56
N ARG A 60 3.63 1.91 7.60
CA ARG A 60 4.65 2.97 7.53
C ARG A 60 6.06 2.43 7.32
N LEU A 61 6.29 1.17 7.72
CA LEU A 61 7.56 0.48 7.59
C LEU A 61 7.67 -0.31 6.28
N GLY A 62 6.60 -0.40 5.50
CA GLY A 62 6.53 -1.26 4.32
C GLY A 62 6.66 -2.74 4.66
N TRP A 63 7.10 -3.54 3.70
CA TRP A 63 7.31 -4.98 3.87
C TRP A 63 8.60 -5.42 3.16
N PRO A 64 9.75 -5.37 3.87
CA PRO A 64 11.06 -5.63 3.29
C PRO A 64 11.23 -7.00 2.64
N ASP A 65 10.54 -8.04 3.14
CA ASP A 65 10.69 -9.42 2.64
C ASP A 65 10.21 -9.59 1.19
N ALA A 66 9.42 -8.64 0.69
CA ALA A 66 8.96 -8.59 -0.70
C ALA A 66 9.61 -7.48 -1.52
N ALA A 67 10.40 -6.62 -0.87
CA ALA A 67 11.07 -5.52 -1.53
C ALA A 67 12.18 -6.06 -2.45
N PRO A 68 12.57 -5.31 -3.49
CA PRO A 68 12.04 -4.00 -3.84
C PRO A 68 10.76 -4.08 -4.70
N TYR A 69 9.98 -3.00 -4.74
CA TYR A 69 8.69 -2.91 -5.46
C TYR A 69 8.76 -2.03 -6.71
N ASP A 70 8.10 -2.44 -7.78
CA ASP A 70 7.89 -1.60 -8.98
C ASP A 70 6.86 -0.51 -8.74
N ALA A 71 5.84 -0.79 -7.92
CA ALA A 71 4.79 0.15 -7.55
C ALA A 71 4.44 0.05 -6.06
N ILE A 72 4.23 1.20 -5.42
CA ILE A 72 3.72 1.28 -4.05
C ILE A 72 2.50 2.20 -4.03
N HIS A 73 1.40 1.72 -3.47
CA HIS A 73 0.21 2.54 -3.22
C HIS A 73 -0.08 2.60 -1.73
N VAL A 74 -0.35 3.80 -1.22
CA VAL A 74 -0.72 4.02 0.17
C VAL A 74 -2.14 4.57 0.22
N GLY A 75 -3.09 3.73 0.64
CA GLY A 75 -4.51 4.10 0.78
C GLY A 75 -4.85 4.91 2.03
N ALA A 76 -3.90 5.67 2.60
CA ALA A 76 -4.10 6.51 3.78
C ALA A 76 -3.12 7.69 3.78
N ALA A 77 -3.52 8.79 4.39
CA ALA A 77 -2.75 10.02 4.41
C ALA A 77 -1.61 9.96 5.42
N ALA A 78 -0.38 10.07 4.92
CA ALA A 78 0.80 10.20 5.76
C ALA A 78 1.11 11.69 6.01
N PRO A 79 1.59 12.09 7.20
CA PRO A 79 2.00 13.48 7.44
C PRO A 79 3.17 13.91 6.54
N GLU A 80 4.04 12.96 6.19
CA GLU A 80 5.16 13.09 5.26
C GLU A 80 5.38 11.75 4.54
N ILE A 81 6.13 11.76 3.44
CA ILE A 81 6.43 10.52 2.68
C ILE A 81 7.29 9.59 3.56
N PRO A 82 6.84 8.36 3.88
CA PRO A 82 7.62 7.46 4.72
C PRO A 82 8.90 6.99 4.03
N ARG A 83 10.06 7.29 4.63
CA ARG A 83 11.37 6.89 4.13
C ARG A 83 11.50 5.38 3.86
N PRO A 84 11.01 4.46 4.73
CA PRO A 84 11.08 3.02 4.45
C PRO A 84 10.42 2.62 3.13
N LEU A 85 9.31 3.27 2.76
CA LEU A 85 8.63 2.99 1.51
C LEU A 85 9.43 3.49 0.29
N LEU A 86 10.10 4.64 0.40
CA LEU A 86 11.00 5.15 -0.65
C LEU A 86 12.22 4.25 -0.86
N GLU A 87 12.76 3.70 0.24
CA GLU A 87 13.89 2.77 0.19
C GLU A 87 13.49 1.44 -0.46
N GLN A 88 12.27 0.96 -0.20
CA GLN A 88 11.74 -0.27 -0.80
C GLN A 88 11.26 -0.11 -2.25
N LEU A 89 11.19 1.11 -2.79
CA LEU A 89 10.84 1.35 -4.19
C LEU A 89 12.05 1.05 -5.10
N LYS A 90 11.84 0.30 -6.18
CA LYS A 90 12.88 0.02 -7.20
C LYS A 90 13.29 1.30 -7.93
N PRO A 91 14.53 1.40 -8.43
CA PRO A 91 14.85 2.33 -9.51
C PRO A 91 13.93 2.05 -10.71
N GLY A 92 13.31 3.10 -11.26
CA GLY A 92 12.24 3.03 -12.26
C GLY A 92 10.84 2.83 -11.67
N GLY A 93 10.71 2.63 -10.35
CA GLY A 93 9.44 2.41 -9.69
C GLY A 93 8.69 3.70 -9.36
N ARG A 94 7.39 3.55 -9.07
CA ARG A 94 6.48 4.64 -8.72
C ARG A 94 5.74 4.42 -7.40
N MET A 95 5.63 5.47 -6.59
CA MET A 95 4.75 5.51 -5.42
C MET A 95 3.62 6.50 -5.61
N VAL A 96 2.42 6.14 -5.15
CA VAL A 96 1.26 7.02 -5.06
C VAL A 96 0.77 7.04 -3.62
N ILE A 97 0.76 8.22 -3.00
CA ILE A 97 0.48 8.40 -1.57
C ILE A 97 -0.21 9.75 -1.31
N PRO A 98 -1.31 9.80 -0.54
CA PRO A 98 -1.82 11.04 0.02
C PRO A 98 -0.88 11.56 1.11
N VAL A 99 -0.46 12.83 1.00
CA VAL A 99 0.46 13.46 1.95
C VAL A 99 -0.17 14.72 2.52
N GLY A 100 -0.10 14.86 3.85
CA GLY A 100 -0.62 15.97 4.62
C GLY A 100 -1.51 15.55 5.78
N THR A 101 -1.82 16.50 6.66
CA THR A 101 -2.68 16.27 7.83
C THR A 101 -4.07 16.88 7.61
N TYR A 102 -4.18 18.21 7.67
CA TYR A 102 -5.43 18.94 7.48
C TYR A 102 -5.81 19.10 6.00
N SER A 103 -4.86 19.61 5.22
CA SER A 103 -4.88 19.62 3.76
C SER A 103 -4.03 18.48 3.25
N GLN A 104 -4.53 17.71 2.31
CA GLN A 104 -3.85 16.54 1.77
C GLN A 104 -3.80 16.64 0.25
N ASP A 105 -2.64 16.32 -0.32
CA ASP A 105 -2.44 16.19 -1.76
C ASP A 105 -2.06 14.76 -2.09
N LEU A 106 -2.64 14.23 -3.17
CA LEU A 106 -2.20 12.97 -3.75
C LEU A 106 -0.87 13.22 -4.46
N GLN A 107 0.20 12.69 -3.90
CA GLN A 107 1.53 12.82 -4.46
C GLN A 107 1.90 11.58 -5.25
N VAL A 108 2.56 11.81 -6.39
CA VAL A 108 3.20 10.75 -7.17
C VAL A 108 4.70 10.94 -7.12
N ILE A 109 5.40 9.89 -6.70
CA ILE A 109 6.84 9.86 -6.57
C ILE A 109 7.40 8.87 -7.59
N ASP A 110 8.29 9.33 -8.45
CA ASP A 110 9.03 8.52 -9.41
C ASP A 110 10.49 8.41 -8.96
N LYS A 111 11.01 7.18 -8.88
CA LYS A 111 12.42 6.92 -8.53
C LYS A 111 13.21 6.66 -9.80
N SER A 112 14.16 7.51 -10.09
CA SER A 112 15.05 7.41 -11.24
C SER A 112 16.01 6.22 -11.11
N ALA A 113 16.63 5.82 -12.24
CA ALA A 113 17.62 4.75 -12.27
C ALA A 113 18.85 5.02 -11.37
N ASP A 114 19.21 6.28 -11.18
CA ASP A 114 20.28 6.74 -10.29
C ASP A 114 19.90 6.79 -8.80
N GLY A 115 18.64 6.43 -8.47
CA GLY A 115 18.11 6.46 -7.12
C GLY A 115 17.53 7.80 -6.67
N SER A 116 17.65 8.86 -7.47
CA SER A 116 17.00 10.15 -7.19
C SER A 116 15.49 10.05 -7.29
N THR A 117 14.76 10.87 -6.52
CA THR A 117 13.30 10.87 -6.51
C THR A 117 12.77 12.21 -6.97
N SER A 118 11.77 12.17 -7.85
CA SER A 118 10.95 13.35 -8.19
C SER A 118 9.56 13.21 -7.60
N VAL A 119 8.98 14.33 -7.15
CA VAL A 119 7.66 14.36 -6.52
C VAL A 119 6.79 15.36 -7.27
N ARG A 120 5.56 14.96 -7.61
CA ARG A 120 4.52 15.87 -8.13
C ARG A 120 3.24 15.76 -7.30
N ASN A 121 2.57 16.90 -7.11
CA ASN A 121 1.22 16.94 -6.56
C ASN A 121 0.23 16.78 -7.71
N ASP A 122 -0.64 15.78 -7.63
CA ASP A 122 -1.56 15.42 -8.71
C ASP A 122 -2.98 16.00 -8.48
N ALA A 123 -3.49 15.88 -7.25
CA ALA A 123 -4.81 16.39 -6.88
C ALA A 123 -4.93 16.64 -5.37
N SER A 124 -5.79 17.58 -4.97
CA SER A 124 -6.23 17.68 -3.58
C SER A 124 -7.20 16.55 -3.24
N VAL A 125 -6.97 15.89 -2.11
CA VAL A 125 -7.73 14.69 -1.70
C VAL A 125 -8.06 14.70 -0.21
N ARG A 126 -8.84 13.71 0.24
CA ARG A 126 -9.07 13.44 1.65
C ARG A 126 -9.14 11.95 1.91
N TYR A 127 -8.19 11.45 2.68
CA TYR A 127 -8.01 10.07 3.10
C TYR A 127 -7.98 9.98 4.63
N VAL A 128 -8.27 8.79 5.14
CA VAL A 128 -8.07 8.46 6.57
C VAL A 128 -6.57 8.53 6.93
N PRO A 129 -6.19 8.89 8.16
CA PRO A 129 -4.79 9.01 8.56
C PRO A 129 -4.03 7.67 8.55
N LEU A 130 -2.80 7.67 8.05
CA LEU A 130 -1.84 6.59 8.21
C LEU A 130 -1.20 6.70 9.60
N THR A 131 -1.76 6.00 10.58
CA THR A 131 -1.42 6.16 12.00
C THR A 131 -1.07 4.83 12.69
N SER A 132 -0.76 4.88 13.98
CA SER A 132 -0.61 3.65 14.78
C SER A 132 -1.98 2.99 15.01
N ARG A 133 -1.96 1.66 15.19
CA ARG A 133 -3.17 0.90 15.53
C ARG A 133 -3.91 1.50 16.73
N SER A 134 -3.18 1.91 17.76
CA SER A 134 -3.77 2.47 18.99
C SER A 134 -4.51 3.78 18.74
N ALA A 135 -3.98 4.67 17.91
CA ALA A 135 -4.63 5.94 17.58
C ALA A 135 -5.91 5.70 16.75
N GLN A 136 -5.85 4.80 15.77
CA GLN A 136 -7.01 4.50 14.93
C GLN A 136 -8.18 3.91 15.73
N LEU A 137 -7.90 3.02 16.70
CA LEU A 137 -8.94 2.43 17.54
C LEU A 137 -9.54 3.39 18.58
N GLN A 138 -8.86 4.51 18.89
CA GLN A 138 -9.40 5.55 19.77
C GLN A 138 -10.36 6.49 19.05
N ASP A 139 -10.21 6.63 17.73
CA ASP A 139 -11.04 7.47 16.87
C ASP A 139 -12.21 6.70 16.21
N SER A 140 -12.39 5.40 16.54
CA SER A 140 -13.38 4.47 15.94
C SER A 140 -14.65 4.31 16.77
#